data_AF-A0A7Y0MGC5-F1
#
_entry.id   AF-A0A7Y0MGC5-F1
#
_cell.length_a   1.000
_cell.length_b   1.000
_cell.length_c   1.000
_cell.angle_alpha   90.00
_cell.angle_beta   90.00
_cell.angle_gamma   90.00
#
_symmetry.space_group_name_H-M   'P 1'
#
loop_
_entity.id
_entity.type
_entity.pdbx_description
1 polymer ?
#
loop_
_entity_poly.entity_id
_entity_poly.type
_entity_poly.pdbx_seq_one_letter_code
_entity_poly.pdbx_strand_id
1 'polypeptide(L)'
;MSDAIESDRKVAGLAPRRSASKTDTAPSEPAPLGRLLRKVRDDEARAGQEPEEPMVNVTISIPKSLRTRARAAFKATSYLENDHSWSHMVSKALESETSRREATHNGGEAYDGGDQRLAPGRKLQD
;
A
#
# COMPACT_ATOMS: atom_id res chain seq x y z
N MET A 1 -50.42 -4.53 -43.10
CA MET A 1 -49.20 -5.12 -43.66
C MET A 1 -48.02 -4.47 -42.98
N SER A 2 -47.34 -5.21 -42.10
CA SER A 2 -45.91 -5.07 -41.78
C SER A 2 -45.57 -6.22 -40.85
N ASP A 3 -44.99 -7.24 -41.46
CA ASP A 3 -44.55 -8.51 -40.89
C ASP A 3 -43.52 -8.35 -39.77
N ALA A 4 -43.57 -9.30 -38.85
CA ALA A 4 -42.50 -9.66 -37.94
C ALA A 4 -41.39 -10.38 -38.73
N ILE A 5 -40.12 -9.99 -38.52
CA ILE A 5 -38.98 -10.91 -38.73
C ILE A 5 -38.00 -10.73 -37.57
N GLU A 6 -38.22 -11.59 -36.58
CA GLU A 6 -37.20 -12.15 -35.70
C GLU A 6 -36.06 -12.72 -36.54
N SER A 7 -34.82 -12.29 -36.28
CA SER A 7 -33.63 -12.85 -36.94
C SER A 7 -32.69 -13.43 -35.88
N ASP A 8 -33.10 -14.58 -35.33
CA ASP A 8 -32.21 -15.54 -34.71
C ASP A 8 -31.32 -16.16 -35.81
N ARG A 9 -30.03 -15.82 -35.78
CA ARG A 9 -29.00 -16.62 -36.44
C ARG A 9 -27.87 -16.89 -35.45
N LYS A 10 -28.08 -17.91 -34.62
CA LYS A 10 -27.01 -18.72 -34.04
C LYS A 10 -25.99 -19.11 -35.11
N VAL A 11 -24.77 -18.60 -35.01
CA VAL A 11 -23.62 -19.19 -35.69
C VAL A 11 -23.12 -20.32 -34.81
N ALA A 12 -23.53 -21.54 -35.16
CA ALA A 12 -22.99 -22.76 -34.60
C ALA A 12 -21.66 -23.12 -35.29
N GLY A 13 -20.63 -23.37 -34.48
CA GLY A 13 -19.64 -24.39 -34.79
C GLY A 13 -18.28 -23.93 -35.33
N LEU A 14 -17.30 -23.79 -34.42
CA LEU A 14 -16.02 -24.46 -34.59
C LEU A 14 -15.41 -24.77 -33.22
N ALA A 15 -15.47 -26.04 -32.82
CA ALA A 15 -14.74 -26.56 -31.66
C ALA A 15 -13.36 -27.13 -32.11
N PRO A 16 -12.52 -27.58 -31.18
CA PRO A 16 -11.22 -27.01 -30.83
C PRO A 16 -10.06 -27.49 -31.71
N ARG A 17 -9.04 -26.64 -31.91
CA ARG A 17 -7.74 -27.11 -32.45
C ARG A 17 -6.99 -27.89 -31.36
N ARG A 18 -6.78 -29.19 -31.56
CA ARG A 18 -5.92 -30.01 -30.72
C ARG A 18 -4.76 -30.61 -31.53
N SER A 19 -3.56 -30.37 -31.00
CA SER A 19 -2.30 -31.16 -31.02
C SER A 19 -1.48 -31.33 -32.31
N ALA A 20 -0.33 -30.64 -32.35
CA ALA A 20 1.06 -31.16 -32.37
C ALA A 20 1.99 -29.90 -32.48
N SER A 21 3.11 -29.72 -31.79
CA SER A 21 4.21 -30.63 -31.49
C SER A 21 5.02 -30.12 -30.29
N LYS A 22 5.54 -31.05 -29.48
CA LYS A 22 6.63 -30.82 -28.54
C LYS A 22 7.85 -30.27 -29.29
N THR A 23 8.29 -29.09 -28.91
CA THR A 23 9.71 -28.71 -28.89
C THR A 23 9.92 -27.91 -27.62
N ASP A 24 10.81 -28.41 -26.77
CA ASP A 24 11.25 -27.79 -25.53
C ASP A 24 11.44 -26.28 -25.69
N THR A 25 10.57 -25.50 -25.06
CA THR A 25 10.89 -24.11 -24.73
C THR A 25 11.61 -24.18 -23.40
N ALA A 26 12.93 -24.12 -23.46
CA ALA A 26 13.79 -23.93 -22.29
C ALA A 26 13.22 -22.82 -21.40
N PRO A 27 13.31 -22.93 -20.06
CA PRO A 27 13.05 -21.78 -19.21
C PRO A 27 14.03 -20.69 -19.64
N SER A 28 13.52 -19.59 -20.21
CA SER A 28 14.31 -18.40 -20.44
C SER A 28 14.66 -17.85 -19.06
N GLU A 29 15.77 -18.32 -18.50
CA GLU A 29 16.45 -17.60 -17.44
C GLU A 29 16.73 -16.20 -17.99
N PRO A 30 16.23 -15.12 -17.35
CA PRO A 30 16.65 -13.80 -17.73
C PRO A 30 18.18 -13.74 -17.61
N ALA A 31 18.85 -13.30 -18.68
CA ALA A 31 20.30 -13.23 -18.75
C ALA A 31 20.87 -12.68 -17.42
N PRO A 32 21.95 -13.26 -16.88
CA PRO A 32 22.48 -12.92 -15.55
C PRO A 32 22.74 -11.41 -15.39
N LEU A 33 23.08 -10.72 -16.48
CA LEU A 33 23.22 -9.26 -16.53
C LEU A 33 21.92 -8.52 -16.17
N GLY A 34 20.76 -8.96 -16.66
CA GLY A 34 19.47 -8.33 -16.34
C GLY A 34 19.04 -8.50 -14.87
N ARG A 35 19.58 -9.51 -14.18
CA ARG A 35 19.40 -9.71 -12.73
C ARG A 35 20.40 -8.86 -11.93
N LEU A 36 21.65 -8.79 -12.38
CA LEU A 36 22.69 -7.98 -11.77
C LEU A 36 22.38 -6.48 -11.88
N LEU A 37 21.87 -6.01 -13.03
CA LEU A 37 21.51 -4.60 -13.23
C LEU A 37 20.32 -4.16 -12.37
N ARG A 38 19.37 -5.06 -12.08
CA ARG A 38 18.28 -4.79 -11.12
C ARG A 38 18.81 -4.75 -9.69
N LYS A 39 19.62 -5.76 -9.32
CA LYS A 39 20.28 -5.84 -8.01
C LYS A 39 21.09 -4.56 -7.70
N VAL A 40 21.89 -4.08 -8.64
CA VAL A 40 22.72 -2.87 -8.45
C VAL A 40 21.85 -1.61 -8.27
N ARG A 41 20.75 -1.46 -9.02
CA ARG A 41 19.83 -0.33 -8.83
C ARG A 41 19.11 -0.37 -7.49
N ASP A 42 18.72 -1.55 -7.04
CA ASP A 42 18.06 -1.74 -5.74
C ASP A 42 19.04 -1.50 -4.58
N ASP A 43 20.30 -1.91 -4.74
CA ASP A 43 21.36 -1.71 -3.75
C ASP A 43 21.82 -0.23 -3.70
N GLU A 44 21.89 0.47 -4.84
CA GLU A 44 22.19 1.91 -4.91
C GLU A 44 21.09 2.78 -4.30
N ALA A 45 19.81 2.40 -4.45
CA ALA A 45 18.69 3.07 -3.78
C ALA A 45 18.71 2.89 -2.26
N ARG A 46 19.32 1.80 -1.76
CA ARG A 46 19.39 1.45 -0.34
C ARG A 46 20.67 1.95 0.34
N ALA A 47 21.73 2.21 -0.42
CA ALA A 47 23.03 2.64 0.09
C ALA A 47 23.07 4.05 0.71
N GLY A 48 22.01 4.84 0.54
CA GLY A 48 21.86 6.18 1.14
C GLY A 48 20.89 6.26 2.33
N GLN A 49 20.33 5.14 2.78
CA GLN A 49 19.39 5.13 3.90
C GLN A 49 20.17 5.02 5.21
N GLU A 50 20.08 6.06 6.04
CA GLU A 50 20.42 5.98 7.46
C GLU A 50 19.73 4.77 8.10
N PRO A 51 20.33 4.14 9.13
CA PRO A 51 19.75 2.96 9.75
C PRO A 51 18.31 3.26 10.17
N GLU A 52 17.34 2.61 9.51
CA GLU A 52 15.94 2.81 9.84
C GLU A 52 15.69 2.41 11.30
N GLU A 53 15.09 3.32 12.06
CA GLU A 53 14.65 3.03 13.41
C GLU A 53 13.72 1.81 13.42
N PRO A 54 13.83 0.93 14.44
CA PRO A 54 13.01 -0.27 14.50
C PRO A 54 11.52 0.09 14.58
N MET A 55 10.74 -0.34 13.59
CA MET A 55 9.30 -0.11 13.59
C MET A 55 8.58 -0.89 14.71
N VAL A 56 7.68 -0.20 15.41
CA VAL A 56 6.80 -0.80 16.42
C VAL A 56 5.39 -1.02 15.85
N ASN A 57 4.85 -2.22 16.03
CA ASN A 57 3.48 -2.54 15.63
C ASN A 57 2.48 -2.07 16.69
N VAL A 58 1.52 -1.24 16.30
CA VAL A 58 0.47 -0.72 17.19
C VAL A 58 -0.92 -1.08 16.64
N THR A 59 -1.82 -1.51 17.52
CA THR A 59 -3.24 -1.73 17.19
C THR A 59 -4.08 -0.66 17.86
N ILE A 60 -4.91 0.05 17.09
CA ILE A 60 -5.80 1.10 17.59
C ILE A 60 -7.24 0.89 17.13
N SER A 61 -8.18 1.33 17.95
CA SER A 61 -9.60 1.39 17.61
C SER A 61 -9.94 2.76 17.02
N ILE A 62 -10.45 2.77 15.78
CA ILE A 62 -10.91 3.99 15.11
C ILE A 62 -12.31 3.77 14.50
N PRO A 63 -13.12 4.83 14.32
CA PRO A 63 -14.40 4.69 13.63
C PRO A 63 -14.24 4.07 12.23
N LYS A 64 -15.13 3.11 11.90
CA LYS A 64 -15.10 2.41 10.61
C LYS A 64 -15.16 3.37 9.42
N SER A 65 -16.00 4.41 9.52
CA SER A 65 -16.15 5.44 8.48
C SER A 65 -14.84 6.19 8.24
N LEU A 66 -14.14 6.58 9.32
CA LEU A 66 -12.83 7.24 9.23
C LEU A 66 -11.80 6.33 8.56
N ARG A 67 -11.70 5.06 8.97
CA ARG A 67 -10.79 4.08 8.35
C ARG A 67 -11.05 3.94 6.86
N THR A 68 -12.32 3.77 6.46
CA THR A 68 -12.69 3.60 5.05
C THR A 68 -12.33 4.83 4.22
N ARG A 69 -12.65 6.03 4.71
CA ARG A 69 -12.34 7.29 4.04
C ARG A 69 -10.83 7.50 3.91
N ALA A 70 -10.07 7.28 4.97
CA ALA A 70 -8.61 7.44 4.95
C ALA A 70 -7.96 6.45 3.97
N ARG A 71 -8.43 5.18 3.90
CA ARG A 71 -7.95 4.21 2.90
C ARG A 71 -8.28 4.61 1.47
N ALA A 72 -9.44 5.23 1.23
CA ALA A 72 -9.80 5.74 -0.08
C ALA A 72 -8.88 6.91 -0.49
N ALA A 73 -8.59 7.83 0.44
CA ALA A 73 -7.64 8.92 0.22
C ALA A 73 -6.24 8.40 -0.11
N PHE A 74 -5.68 7.50 0.72
CA PHE A 74 -4.38 6.87 0.46
C PHE A 74 -4.29 6.28 -0.94
N LYS A 75 -5.29 5.48 -1.34
CA LYS A 75 -5.30 4.86 -2.67
C LYS A 75 -5.31 5.88 -3.81
N ALA A 76 -5.93 7.04 -3.59
CA ALA A 76 -6.04 8.10 -4.58
C ALA A 76 -4.77 8.97 -4.64
N THR A 77 -4.06 9.14 -3.52
CA THR A 77 -3.01 10.16 -3.38
C THR A 77 -1.62 9.62 -3.07
N SER A 78 -1.43 8.33 -2.78
CA SER A 78 -0.15 7.79 -2.29
C SER A 78 1.04 8.12 -3.19
N TYR A 79 0.85 8.11 -4.52
CA TYR A 79 1.90 8.46 -5.47
C TYR A 79 2.19 9.97 -5.51
N LEU A 80 1.19 10.81 -5.25
CA LEU A 80 1.34 12.26 -5.24
C LEU A 80 2.02 12.75 -3.96
N GLU A 81 1.69 12.10 -2.83
CA GLU A 81 2.19 12.43 -1.49
C GLU A 81 3.49 11.67 -1.13
N ASN A 82 4.02 10.87 -2.07
CA ASN A 82 5.17 9.99 -1.91
C ASN A 82 5.05 9.03 -0.71
N ASP A 83 3.85 8.51 -0.46
CA ASP A 83 3.59 7.56 0.61
C ASP A 83 3.92 6.13 0.14
N HIS A 84 5.09 5.61 0.51
CA HIS A 84 5.53 4.24 0.21
C HIS A 84 4.61 3.13 0.72
N SER A 85 3.83 3.38 1.78
CA SER A 85 2.89 2.41 2.34
C SER A 85 1.76 3.07 3.12
N TRP A 86 0.71 2.30 3.43
CA TRP A 86 -0.35 2.74 4.33
C TRP A 86 0.19 3.15 5.70
N SER A 87 1.15 2.37 6.24
CA SER A 87 1.80 2.70 7.52
C SER A 87 2.57 4.02 7.42
N HIS A 88 3.25 4.28 6.30
CA HIS A 88 3.99 5.54 6.09
C HIS A 88 3.05 6.77 6.12
N MET A 89 1.92 6.69 5.42
CA MET A 89 0.88 7.75 5.48
C MET A 89 0.37 7.96 6.91
N VAL A 90 0.13 6.88 7.65
CA VAL A 90 -0.35 6.96 9.05
C VAL A 90 0.72 7.54 9.97
N SER A 91 1.99 7.17 9.78
CA SER A 91 3.12 7.74 10.53
C SER A 91 3.25 9.24 10.31
N LYS A 92 3.20 9.73 9.06
CA LYS A 92 3.20 11.16 8.74
C LYS A 92 2.01 11.90 9.38
N ALA A 93 0.84 11.29 9.39
CA ALA A 93 -0.34 11.87 10.02
C ALA A 93 -0.19 11.98 11.56
N LEU A 94 0.43 10.98 12.20
CA LEU A 94 0.73 11.00 13.62
C LEU A 94 1.80 12.05 13.94
N GLU A 95 2.88 12.09 13.18
CA GLU A 95 3.94 13.09 13.31
C GLU A 95 3.37 14.52 13.20
N SER A 96 2.57 14.79 12.18
CA SER A 96 1.93 16.09 11.98
C SER A 96 1.05 16.51 13.17
N GLU A 97 0.26 15.59 13.72
CA GLU A 97 -0.57 15.89 14.90
C GLU A 97 0.27 16.07 16.17
N THR A 98 1.35 15.30 16.34
CA THR A 98 2.30 15.45 17.45
C THR A 98 2.98 16.81 17.39
N SER A 99 3.58 17.18 16.25
CA SER A 99 4.22 18.48 16.06
C SER A 99 3.24 19.64 16.26
N ARG A 100 1.98 19.49 15.83
CA ARG A 100 0.93 20.49 16.09
C ARG A 100 0.70 20.67 17.58
N ARG A 101 0.66 19.58 18.36
CA ARG A 101 0.47 19.64 19.82
C ARG A 101 1.68 20.23 20.53
N GLU A 102 2.88 19.86 20.14
CA GLU A 102 4.14 20.43 20.67
C GLU A 102 4.19 21.94 20.43
N ALA A 103 3.88 22.38 19.21
CA ALA A 103 3.79 23.80 18.88
C ALA A 103 2.72 24.54 19.71
N THR A 104 1.56 23.90 19.95
CA THR A 104 0.44 24.54 20.67
C THR A 104 0.62 24.54 22.19
N HIS A 105 1.25 23.50 22.74
CA HIS A 105 1.20 23.19 24.17
C HIS A 105 2.56 23.04 24.84
N ASN A 106 3.65 22.96 24.09
CA ASN A 106 5.00 22.79 24.62
C ASN A 106 6.00 23.79 24.01
N GLY A 107 5.52 24.94 23.52
CA GLY A 107 6.38 25.98 22.93
C GLY A 107 7.13 25.55 21.67
N GLY A 108 6.70 24.46 21.02
CA GLY A 108 7.41 23.85 19.88
C GLY A 108 8.48 22.83 20.27
N GLU A 109 8.71 22.61 21.57
CA GLU A 109 9.65 21.59 22.05
C GLU A 109 9.00 20.20 22.05
N ALA A 110 9.81 19.17 21.81
CA ALA A 110 9.34 17.79 21.88
C ALA A 110 8.99 17.38 23.32
N TYR A 111 8.01 16.49 23.48
CA TYR A 111 7.73 15.87 24.78
C TYR A 111 8.74 14.76 25.10
N ASP A 112 9.08 14.59 26.38
CA ASP A 112 9.90 13.45 26.83
C ASP A 112 9.12 12.13 26.65
N GLY A 113 9.61 11.27 25.75
CA GLY A 113 8.91 10.12 25.19
C GLY A 113 9.46 8.77 25.66
N GLY A 114 9.88 8.65 26.92
CA GLY A 114 10.43 7.41 27.46
C GLY A 114 9.48 6.20 27.38
N ASP A 115 10.03 4.99 27.53
CA ASP A 115 9.31 3.69 27.51
C ASP A 115 8.30 3.48 28.65
N GLN A 116 7.97 4.53 29.38
CA GLN A 116 7.10 4.45 30.53
C GLN A 116 5.66 4.19 30.06
N ARG A 117 5.05 3.14 30.61
CA ARG A 117 3.62 2.86 30.34
C ARG A 117 2.78 4.07 30.73
N LEU A 118 1.90 4.48 29.81
CA LEU A 118 0.89 5.49 30.09
C LEU A 118 0.11 5.11 31.34
N ALA A 119 -0.14 6.10 32.21
CA ALA A 119 -0.96 5.89 33.39
C ALA A 119 -2.34 5.35 32.96
N PRO A 120 -2.92 4.37 33.71
CA PRO A 120 -4.25 3.89 33.41
C PRO A 120 -5.22 5.07 33.40
N GLY A 121 -6.00 5.20 32.32
CA GLY A 121 -6.93 6.31 32.16
C GLY A 121 -7.88 6.41 33.35
N ARG A 122 -8.26 7.65 33.72
CA ARG A 122 -9.37 7.86 34.66
C ARG A 122 -10.62 7.25 34.04
N LYS A 123 -11.39 6.49 34.82
CA LYS A 123 -12.70 5.98 34.37
C LYS A 123 -13.53 7.19 33.94
N LEU A 124 -14.06 7.16 32.72
CA LEU A 124 -15.15 8.05 32.36
C LEU A 124 -16.32 7.68 33.29
N GLN A 125 -16.78 8.64 34.08
CA GLN A 125 -18.06 8.49 34.76
C GLN A 125 -19.13 8.70 33.68
N ASP A 126 -19.97 7.68 33.49
CA ASP A 126 -21.19 7.77 32.68
C ASP A 126 -22.21 8.73 33.33
#